data_AF-A0A7S9LTE4-F1
#
_entry.id   AF-A0A7S9LTE4-F1
#
_cell.length_a   1.000
_cell.length_b   1.000
_cell.length_c   1.000
_cell.angle_alpha   90.00
_cell.angle_beta   90.00
_cell.angle_gamma   90.00
#
_symmetry.space_group_name_H-M   'P 1'
#
loop_
_entity.id
_entity.type
_entity.pdbx_description
1 polymer ?
#
loop_
_entity_poly.entity_id
_entity_poly.type
_entity_poly.pdbx_seq_one_letter_code
_entity_poly.pdbx_strand_id
1 'polypeptide(L)'
;MLIAAAILTVLVGFAHSILGERRLIAPLIADPALPVPVGHRTTRLILRAAWHATTLSWWALAALLVWSAATPGTRAVPIAVAALFAILGPFSLIASRGRHPGWVFFLPAAVLCTLSALG
;
A
#
# COMPACT_ATOMS: atom_id res chain seq x y z
N MET A 1 -15.57 -11.47 -3.10
CA MET A 1 -15.12 -10.27 -2.37
C MET A 1 -13.59 -10.17 -2.30
N LEU A 2 -12.89 -11.24 -1.92
CA LEU A 2 -11.42 -11.26 -1.84
C LEU A 2 -10.70 -10.91 -3.14
N ILE A 3 -11.19 -11.37 -4.30
CA ILE A 3 -10.58 -11.02 -5.60
C ILE A 3 -10.67 -9.51 -5.88
N ALA A 4 -11.79 -8.87 -5.57
CA ALA A 4 -11.93 -7.43 -5.69
C ALA A 4 -10.98 -6.69 -4.72
N ALA A 5 -10.86 -7.17 -3.48
CA ALA A 5 -9.90 -6.62 -2.52
C ALA A 5 -8.44 -6.79 -2.99
N ALA A 6 -8.11 -7.93 -3.61
CA ALA A 6 -6.80 -8.20 -4.18
C ALA A 6 -6.49 -7.23 -5.33
N ILE A 7 -7.45 -7.01 -6.24
CA ILE A 7 -7.32 -6.02 -7.33
C ILE A 7 -7.05 -4.62 -6.76
N LEU A 8 -7.84 -4.17 -5.77
CA LEU A 8 -7.60 -2.89 -5.11
C LEU A 8 -6.20 -2.80 -4.49
N THR A 9 -5.75 -3.88 -3.86
CA THR A 9 -4.42 -3.97 -3.24
C THR A 9 -3.30 -3.88 -4.29
N VAL A 10 -3.49 -4.49 -5.46
CA VAL A 10 -2.57 -4.34 -6.60
C VAL A 10 -2.53 -2.89 -7.09
N LEU A 11 -3.70 -2.24 -7.21
CA LEU A 11 -3.81 -0.84 -7.60
C LEU A 11 -3.14 0.10 -6.59
N VAL A 12 -3.22 -0.18 -5.29
CA VAL A 12 -2.42 0.53 -4.26
C VAL A 12 -0.93 0.42 -4.58
N GLY A 13 -0.45 -0.79 -4.86
CA GLY A 13 0.95 -1.02 -5.23
C GLY A 13 1.40 -0.19 -6.43
N PHE A 14 0.58 -0.15 -7.49
CA PHE A 14 0.85 0.69 -8.66
C PHE A 14 0.81 2.19 -8.34
N ALA A 15 -0.21 2.66 -7.63
CA ALA A 15 -0.32 4.06 -7.25
C ALA A 15 0.87 4.50 -6.39
N HIS A 16 1.24 3.71 -5.38
CA HIS A 16 2.38 3.98 -4.50
C HIS A 16 3.69 4.08 -5.27
N SER A 17 4.00 3.10 -6.12
CA SER A 17 5.27 3.12 -6.87
C SER A 17 5.25 4.11 -8.02
N ILE A 18 4.25 4.13 -8.90
CA ILE A 18 4.28 4.96 -10.12
C ILE A 18 4.03 6.43 -9.78
N LEU A 19 2.94 6.72 -9.06
CA LEU A 19 2.57 8.09 -8.75
C LEU A 19 3.53 8.69 -7.72
N GLY A 20 3.86 7.90 -6.69
CA GLY A 20 4.80 8.31 -5.65
C GLY A 20 6.20 8.54 -6.16
N GLU A 21 6.71 7.67 -7.06
CA GLU A 21 8.02 7.89 -7.68
C GLU A 21 8.05 9.19 -8.47
N ARG A 22 7.06 9.40 -9.35
CA ARG A 22 7.02 10.57 -10.23
C ARG A 22 6.80 11.89 -9.47
N ARG A 23 5.98 11.88 -8.42
CA ARG A 23 5.55 13.11 -7.73
C ARG A 23 6.29 13.41 -6.43
N LEU A 24 6.93 12.41 -5.82
CA LEU A 24 7.58 12.56 -4.52
C LEU A 24 9.04 12.12 -4.55
N ILE A 25 9.33 10.84 -4.82
CA ILE A 25 10.69 10.31 -4.64
C ILE A 25 11.67 10.85 -5.69
N ALA A 26 11.33 10.83 -6.97
CA ALA A 26 12.23 11.32 -8.01
C ALA A 26 12.59 12.81 -7.83
N PRO A 27 11.61 13.73 -7.62
CA PRO A 27 11.93 15.12 -7.34
C PRO A 27 12.72 15.30 -6.05
N LEU A 28 12.34 14.60 -4.97
CA LEU A 28 13.01 14.71 -3.67
C LEU A 28 14.49 14.38 -3.77
N ILE A 29 14.85 13.22 -4.33
CA ILE A 29 16.26 12.81 -4.38
C ILE A 29 17.07 13.58 -5.44
N ALA A 30 16.40 14.19 -6.43
CA ALA A 30 17.05 15.02 -7.43
C ALA A 30 17.41 16.41 -6.89
N ASP A 31 16.80 16.81 -5.77
CA ASP A 31 17.03 18.12 -5.14
C ASP A 31 18.49 18.24 -4.66
N PRO A 32 19.27 19.20 -5.20
CA PRO A 32 20.65 19.43 -4.80
C PRO A 32 20.76 20.06 -3.40
N ALA A 33 19.67 20.61 -2.85
CA ALA A 33 19.63 21.20 -1.51
C ALA A 33 19.50 20.16 -0.40
N LEU A 34 19.38 18.86 -0.73
CA LEU A 34 19.33 17.80 0.27
C LEU A 34 20.60 17.76 1.13
N PRO A 35 20.48 17.54 2.45
CA PRO A 35 21.63 17.37 3.34
C PRO A 35 22.59 16.29 2.82
N VAL A 36 23.90 16.49 3.00
CA VAL A 36 24.98 15.62 2.50
C VAL A 36 24.75 14.12 2.74
N PRO A 37 24.24 13.65 3.90
CA PRO A 37 23.95 12.22 4.12
C PRO A 37 22.94 11.64 3.14
N VAL A 38 21.98 12.44 2.68
CA VAL A 38 20.94 12.07 1.70
C VAL A 38 21.43 12.29 0.25
N GLY A 39 22.37 13.21 0.07
CA GLY A 39 23.06 13.44 -1.21
C GLY A 39 23.89 12.25 -1.71
N HIS A 40 24.33 11.35 -0.82
CA HIS A 40 25.15 10.20 -1.20
C HIS A 40 24.35 9.17 -2.04
N ARG A 41 25.00 8.61 -3.07
CA ARG A 41 24.39 7.65 -4.00
C ARG A 41 23.72 6.48 -3.29
N THR A 42 24.37 5.94 -2.26
CA THR A 42 23.86 4.81 -1.46
C THR A 42 22.56 5.16 -0.74
N THR A 43 22.47 6.34 -0.14
CA THR A 43 21.26 6.77 0.59
C THR A 43 20.09 6.94 -0.37
N ARG A 44 20.33 7.55 -1.54
CA ARG A 44 19.30 7.67 -2.60
C ARG A 44 18.81 6.31 -3.08
N LEU A 45 19.70 5.33 -3.24
CA LEU A 45 19.35 3.96 -3.60
C LEU A 45 18.48 3.32 -2.51
N ILE A 46 18.87 3.41 -1.24
CA ILE A 46 18.12 2.85 -0.11
C ILE A 46 16.73 3.47 -0.02
N LEU A 47 16.60 4.80 -0.19
CA LEU A 47 15.31 5.48 -0.18
C LEU A 47 14.38 4.97 -1.29
N ARG A 48 14.88 4.85 -2.52
CA ARG A 48 14.10 4.26 -3.63
C ARG A 48 13.75 2.80 -3.36
N ALA A 49 14.70 2.01 -2.89
CA ALA A 49 14.48 0.58 -2.60
C ALA A 49 13.42 0.40 -1.51
N ALA A 50 13.51 1.15 -0.42
CA ALA A 50 12.50 1.15 0.65
C ALA A 50 11.13 1.58 0.13
N TRP A 51 11.07 2.60 -0.74
CA TRP A 51 9.83 3.04 -1.35
C TRP A 51 9.15 1.93 -2.16
N HIS A 52 9.89 1.22 -3.02
CA HIS A 52 9.34 0.15 -3.84
C HIS A 52 9.12 -1.17 -3.09
N ALA A 53 9.86 -1.43 -2.01
CA ALA A 53 9.66 -2.60 -1.16
C ALA A 53 8.24 -2.63 -0.59
N THR A 54 7.67 -1.47 -0.23
CA THR A 54 6.26 -1.38 0.20
C THR A 54 5.28 -1.81 -0.89
N THR A 55 5.54 -1.51 -2.17
CA THR A 55 4.72 -2.04 -3.29
C THR A 55 4.78 -3.56 -3.38
N LEU A 56 5.97 -4.15 -3.20
CA LEU A 56 6.12 -5.59 -3.18
C LEU A 56 5.32 -6.23 -2.03
N SER A 57 5.32 -5.60 -0.84
CA SER A 57 4.47 -6.03 0.28
C SER A 57 2.98 -5.95 -0.06
N TRP A 58 2.52 -4.90 -0.75
CA TRP A 58 1.13 -4.83 -1.21
C TRP A 58 0.78 -5.97 -2.15
N TRP A 59 1.64 -6.27 -3.13
CA TRP A 59 1.39 -7.36 -4.06
C TRP A 59 1.46 -8.75 -3.41
N ALA A 60 2.32 -8.94 -2.41
CA ALA A 60 2.33 -10.14 -1.60
C ALA A 60 1.00 -10.33 -0.85
N LEU A 61 0.44 -9.27 -0.24
CA LEU A 61 -0.88 -9.32 0.39
C LEU A 61 -1.99 -9.62 -0.63
N ALA A 62 -1.92 -9.06 -1.83
CA ALA A 62 -2.87 -9.38 -2.90
C ALA A 62 -2.81 -10.86 -3.33
N ALA A 63 -1.60 -11.43 -3.44
CA ALA A 63 -1.41 -12.84 -3.74
C ALA A 63 -1.98 -13.73 -2.61
N LEU A 64 -1.79 -13.35 -1.35
CA LEU A 64 -2.38 -14.06 -0.21
C LEU A 64 -3.91 -13.98 -0.20
N LEU A 65 -4.50 -12.85 -0.62
CA LEU A 65 -5.95 -12.73 -0.77
C LEU A 65 -6.49 -13.64 -1.90
N VAL A 66 -5.78 -13.75 -3.02
CA VAL A 66 -6.14 -14.66 -4.12
C VAL A 66 -6.03 -16.11 -3.65
N TRP A 67 -4.96 -16.47 -2.96
CA TRP A 67 -4.78 -17.79 -2.39
C TRP A 67 -5.90 -18.13 -1.39
N SER A 68 -6.21 -17.22 -0.47
CA SER A 68 -7.31 -17.38 0.50
C SER A 68 -8.68 -17.53 -0.17
N ALA A 69 -8.87 -17.00 -1.38
CA ALA A 69 -10.10 -17.19 -2.15
C ALA A 69 -10.18 -18.59 -2.78
N ALA A 70 -9.03 -19.20 -3.12
CA ALA A 70 -8.93 -20.52 -3.73
C ALA A 70 -8.86 -21.66 -2.69
N THR A 71 -8.41 -21.38 -1.47
CA THR A 71 -8.32 -22.36 -0.37
C THR A 71 -9.14 -21.91 0.84
N PRO A 72 -10.48 -22.06 0.81
CA PRO A 72 -11.34 -21.70 1.92
C PRO A 72 -11.01 -22.56 3.15
N GLY A 73 -10.87 -21.95 4.33
CA GLY A 73 -10.64 -22.70 5.57
C GLY A 73 -10.15 -21.85 6.73
N THR A 74 -9.47 -20.74 6.45
CA THR A 74 -9.04 -19.77 7.47
C THR A 74 -9.47 -18.37 7.06
N ARG A 75 -9.91 -17.59 8.05
CA ARG A 75 -10.27 -16.17 7.91
C ARG A 75 -9.11 -15.24 8.29
N ALA A 76 -7.94 -15.80 8.63
CA ALA A 76 -6.83 -15.03 9.19
C ALA A 76 -6.29 -13.98 8.21
N VAL A 77 -6.09 -14.35 6.94
CA VAL A 77 -5.59 -13.45 5.90
C VAL A 77 -6.54 -12.26 5.67
N PRO A 78 -7.83 -12.45 5.37
CA PRO A 78 -8.72 -11.31 5.19
C PRO A 78 -8.88 -10.46 6.45
N ILE A 79 -8.90 -11.05 7.65
CA ILE A 79 -8.92 -10.27 8.91
C ILE A 79 -7.67 -9.40 9.05
N ALA A 80 -6.48 -9.96 8.81
CA ALA A 80 -5.23 -9.22 8.92
C ALA A 80 -5.16 -8.05 7.91
N VAL A 81 -5.56 -8.30 6.65
CA VAL A 81 -5.61 -7.24 5.63
C VAL A 81 -6.67 -6.19 5.97
N ALA A 82 -7.84 -6.62 6.44
CA ALA A 82 -8.90 -5.70 6.87
C ALA A 82 -8.43 -4.79 8.00
N ALA A 83 -7.79 -5.34 9.03
CA ALA A 83 -7.25 -4.55 10.15
C ALA A 83 -6.19 -3.54 9.69
N LEU A 84 -5.23 -3.98 8.86
CA LEU A 84 -4.19 -3.11 8.31
C LEU A 84 -4.78 -1.93 7.54
N PHE A 85 -5.72 -2.19 6.63
CA PHE A 85 -6.32 -1.14 5.81
C PHE A 85 -7.37 -0.29 6.56
N ALA A 86 -8.01 -0.84 7.60
CA ALA A 86 -8.85 -0.07 8.51
C ALA A 86 -8.04 0.91 9.38
N ILE A 87 -6.73 0.69 9.55
CA ILE A 87 -5.83 1.65 10.21
C ILE A 87 -5.30 2.66 9.18
N LEU A 88 -4.77 2.18 8.05
CA LEU A 88 -4.15 3.05 7.04
C LEU A 88 -5.15 3.96 6.32
N GLY A 89 -6.40 3.52 6.13
CA GLY A 89 -7.46 4.29 5.50
C GLY A 89 -7.81 5.57 6.26
N PRO A 90 -8.27 5.48 7.51
CA PRO A 90 -8.55 6.65 8.35
C PRO A 90 -7.30 7.49 8.60
N PHE A 91 -6.13 6.88 8.82
CA PHE A 91 -4.89 7.63 8.95
C PHE A 91 -4.62 8.48 7.70
N SER A 92 -4.70 7.88 6.51
CA SER A 92 -4.54 8.59 5.24
C SER A 92 -5.58 9.70 5.07
N LEU A 93 -6.84 9.47 5.45
CA LEU A 93 -7.90 10.46 5.31
C LEU A 93 -7.73 11.63 6.28
N ILE A 94 -7.56 11.33 7.57
CA ILE A 94 -7.54 12.32 8.66
C ILE A 94 -6.22 13.10 8.65
N ALA A 95 -5.08 12.41 8.64
CA ALA A 95 -3.76 13.06 8.72
C ALA A 95 -3.48 13.95 7.50
N SER A 96 -3.96 13.55 6.32
CA SER A 96 -3.80 14.36 5.10
C SER A 96 -4.91 15.39 4.88
N ARG A 97 -5.96 15.39 5.73
CA ARG A 97 -7.20 16.17 5.51
C ARG A 97 -7.81 15.90 4.12
N GLY A 98 -7.83 14.62 3.73
CA GLY A 98 -8.36 14.14 2.44
C GLY A 98 -7.47 14.38 1.22
N ARG A 99 -6.30 15.03 1.38
CA ARG A 99 -5.41 15.35 0.25
C ARG A 99 -4.62 14.16 -0.28
N HIS A 100 -4.38 13.15 0.56
CA HIS A 100 -3.73 11.91 0.14
C HIS A 100 -4.81 10.90 -0.27
N PRO A 101 -4.96 10.56 -1.56
CA PRO A 101 -6.08 9.78 -2.06
C PRO A 101 -6.03 8.29 -1.67
N GLY A 102 -5.00 7.84 -0.93
CA GLY A 102 -4.85 6.43 -0.54
C GLY A 102 -6.06 5.84 0.18
N TRP A 103 -6.80 6.66 0.94
CA TRP A 103 -8.02 6.22 1.63
C TRP A 103 -9.10 5.66 0.69
N VAL A 104 -9.14 6.11 -0.57
CA VAL A 104 -10.07 5.63 -1.61
C VAL A 104 -9.83 4.16 -1.95
N PHE A 105 -8.61 3.66 -1.74
CA PHE A 105 -8.29 2.25 -1.98
C PHE A 105 -8.30 1.43 -0.68
N PHE A 106 -7.75 1.98 0.41
CA PHE A 106 -7.63 1.27 1.68
C PHE A 106 -9.01 0.96 2.30
N LEU A 107 -9.91 1.95 2.39
CA LEU A 107 -11.20 1.75 3.07
C LEU A 107 -12.09 0.73 2.34
N PRO A 108 -12.26 0.76 1.01
CA PRO A 108 -13.04 -0.27 0.32
C PRO A 108 -12.40 -1.66 0.42
N ALA A 109 -11.07 -1.75 0.33
CA ALA A 109 -10.39 -3.04 0.51
C ALA A 109 -10.58 -3.59 1.93
N ALA A 110 -10.55 -2.74 2.96
CA ALA A 110 -10.86 -3.14 4.33
C ALA A 110 -12.30 -3.67 4.46
N VAL A 111 -13.28 -2.96 3.91
CA VAL A 111 -14.69 -3.38 3.92
C VAL A 111 -14.87 -4.72 3.21
N LEU A 112 -14.30 -4.88 2.01
CA LEU A 112 -14.42 -6.12 1.24
C LEU A 112 -13.79 -7.32 1.96
N CYS A 113 -12.64 -7.13 2.62
CA CYS A 113 -12.00 -8.16 3.42
C CYS A 113 -12.82 -8.51 4.67
N THR A 114 -13.37 -7.51 5.38
CA THR A 114 -14.24 -7.73 6.54
C THR A 114 -15.50 -8.51 6.17
N LEU A 115 -16.19 -8.09 5.11
CA LEU A 115 -17.41 -8.78 4.65
C LEU A 115 -17.11 -10.22 4.24
N SER A 116 -15.96 -10.46 3.60
CA SER A 116 -15.54 -11.82 3.25
C SER A 116 -15.15 -12.67 4.46
N ALA A 117 -14.74 -12.06 5.58
CA ALA A 117 -14.40 -12.78 6.80
C ALA A 117 -15.63 -13.06 7.68
N LEU A 118 -16.73 -12.32 7.50
CA LEU A 118 -17.98 -12.52 8.24
C LEU A 118 -18.89 -13.57 7.58
N GLY A 119 -18.87 -13.65 6.24
CA GLY A 119 -19.52 -14.71 5.46
C GLY A 119 -18.83 -16.07 5.60
#